data_AF-A0A2S2Q8L0-F1
#
_entry.id   AF-A0A2S2Q8L0-F1
#
_cell.length_a   1.000
_cell.length_b   1.000
_cell.length_c   1.000
_cell.angle_alpha   90.00
_cell.angle_beta   90.00
_cell.angle_gamma   90.00
#
_symmetry.space_group_name_H-M   'P 1'
#
loop_
_entity.id
_entity.type
_entity.pdbx_description
1 polymer ?
#
loop_
_entity_poly.entity_id
_entity_poly.type
_entity_poly.pdbx_seq_one_letter_code
_entity_poly.pdbx_strand_id
1 'polypeptide(L)'
;MFNTTMNKMKMEIRQNKIWVSIEEICDVEGRFIANVIVGVLRPDCPGHIFLLHSEELDKANHSTFCELLKKAMSIIWPSDIKYNNVFLCNVLKNIYTKIIHITCCVHGLHVF
;
A
#
# COMPACT_ATOMS: atom_id res chain seq x y z
N MET A 1 17.45 7.40 16.06
CA MET A 1 16.19 8.15 15.82
C MET A 1 15.37 7.51 14.69
N PHE A 2 15.86 7.44 13.45
CA PHE A 2 15.15 6.82 12.31
C PHE A 2 14.68 5.37 12.56
N ASN A 3 15.60 4.46 12.95
CA ASN A 3 15.24 3.07 13.23
C ASN A 3 14.20 2.94 14.35
N THR A 4 14.23 3.83 15.33
CA THR A 4 13.26 3.86 16.44
C THR A 4 11.87 4.22 15.92
N THR A 5 11.75 5.24 15.07
CA THR A 5 10.48 5.62 14.42
C THR A 5 9.96 4.51 13.53
N MET A 6 10.83 3.94 12.69
CA MET A 6 10.50 2.82 11.82
C MET A 6 9.98 1.60 12.61
N ASN A 7 10.61 1.27 13.74
CA ASN A 7 10.17 0.17 14.60
C ASN A 7 8.81 0.45 15.26
N LYS A 8 8.56 1.69 15.71
CA LYS A 8 7.25 2.09 16.25
C LYS A 8 6.14 1.97 15.21
N MET A 9 6.38 2.47 14.00
CA MET A 9 5.45 2.35 12.87
C MET A 9 5.15 0.88 12.54
N LYS A 10 6.20 0.04 12.40
CA LYS A 10 6.02 -1.39 12.14
C LYS A 10 5.23 -2.08 13.23
N MET A 11 5.47 -1.74 14.50
CA MET A 11 4.74 -2.32 15.63
C MET A 11 3.26 -1.96 15.57
N GLU A 12 2.92 -0.69 15.32
CA GLU A 12 1.53 -0.25 15.19
C GLU A 12 0.81 -0.95 14.03
N ILE A 13 1.46 -1.03 12.87
CA ILE A 13 0.91 -1.71 11.69
C ILE A 13 0.67 -3.21 11.97
N ARG A 14 1.61 -3.90 12.63
CA ARG A 14 1.52 -5.34 12.91
C ARG A 14 0.42 -5.70 13.90
N GLN A 15 0.06 -4.79 14.81
CA GLN A 15 -0.90 -5.04 15.89
C GLN A 15 -2.35 -4.75 15.48
N ASN A 16 -2.57 -4.16 14.31
CA ASN A 16 -3.88 -3.73 13.86
C ASN A 16 -4.23 -4.34 12.50
N LYS A 17 -5.52 -4.25 12.13
CA LYS A 17 -5.93 -4.42 10.73
C LYS A 17 -5.48 -3.18 9.96
N ILE A 18 -5.10 -3.36 8.70
CA ILE A 18 -4.63 -2.27 7.85
C ILE A 18 -5.33 -2.27 6.50
N TRP A 19 -5.38 -1.09 5.89
CA TRP A 19 -5.57 -0.98 4.45
C TRP A 19 -4.25 -0.58 3.79
N VAL A 20 -4.03 -1.06 2.57
CA VAL A 20 -2.87 -0.75 1.75
C VAL A 20 -3.37 -0.16 0.44
N SER A 21 -2.86 1.01 0.07
CA SER A 21 -3.06 1.59 -1.27
C SER A 21 -1.76 1.60 -2.05
N ILE A 22 -1.88 1.34 -3.35
CA ILE A 22 -0.77 1.50 -4.29
C ILE A 22 -1.17 2.60 -5.26
N GLU A 23 -0.39 3.67 -5.28
CA GLU A 23 -0.61 4.80 -6.18
C GLU A 23 0.56 4.90 -7.16
N GLU A 24 0.26 4.99 -8.43
CA GLU A 24 1.24 5.28 -9.49
C GLU A 24 1.13 6.76 -9.85
N ILE A 25 2.26 7.45 -9.87
CA ILE A 25 2.38 8.81 -10.40
C ILE A 25 3.42 8.83 -11.51
N CYS A 26 3.20 9.66 -12.52
CA CYS A 26 4.19 9.94 -13.55
C CYS A 26 4.80 11.32 -13.26
N ASP A 27 6.12 11.41 -13.15
CA ASP A 27 6.78 12.68 -12.94
C ASP A 27 7.00 13.46 -14.26
N VAL A 28 7.54 14.67 -14.16
CA VAL A 28 7.77 15.55 -15.31
C VAL A 28 8.81 15.00 -16.30
N GLU A 29 9.60 14.01 -15.89
CA GLU A 29 10.61 13.33 -16.71
C GLU A 29 10.06 12.06 -17.35
N GLY A 30 8.79 11.72 -17.10
CA GLY A 30 8.13 10.53 -17.63
C GLY A 30 8.42 9.25 -16.84
N ARG A 31 8.97 9.36 -15.63
CA ARG A 31 9.23 8.21 -14.75
C ARG A 31 7.97 7.80 -14.01
N PHE A 32 7.71 6.50 -13.98
CA PHE A 32 6.62 5.93 -13.20
C PHE A 32 7.08 5.70 -11.76
N ILE A 33 6.59 6.48 -10.81
CA ILE A 33 6.87 6.32 -9.39
C ILE A 33 5.67 5.64 -8.73
N ALA A 34 5.90 4.47 -8.14
CA ALA A 34 4.87 3.76 -7.40
C ALA A 34 5.06 3.93 -5.90
N ASN A 35 3.99 4.32 -5.22
CA ASN A 35 3.93 4.57 -3.79
C ASN A 35 3.04 3.52 -3.13
N VAL A 36 3.55 2.86 -2.08
CA VAL A 36 2.77 1.98 -1.22
C VAL A 36 2.45 2.70 0.07
N ILE A 37 1.17 3.02 0.25
CA ILE A 37 0.62 3.71 1.40
C ILE A 37 -0.07 2.67 2.29
N VAL A 38 0.15 2.75 3.60
CA VAL A 38 -0.49 1.88 4.58
C VAL A 38 -1.21 2.72 5.61
N GLY A 39 -2.49 2.45 5.82
CA GLY A 39 -3.27 3.04 6.90
C GLY A 39 -3.75 2.00 7.90
N VAL A 40 -3.74 2.38 9.18
CA VAL A 40 -4.28 1.56 10.26
C VAL A 40 -5.80 1.68 10.28
N LEU A 41 -6.51 0.56 10.32
CA LEU A 41 -7.96 0.53 10.48
C LEU A 41 -8.31 0.54 11.96
N ARG A 42 -9.11 1.53 12.38
CA ARG A 42 -9.71 1.60 13.72
C ARG A 42 -11.22 1.76 13.57
N PRO A 43 -12.01 1.17 14.48
CA PRO A 43 -13.47 1.20 14.37
C PRO A 43 -14.07 2.60 14.61
N ASP A 44 -13.46 3.38 15.50
CA ASP A 44 -14.10 4.59 16.04
C ASP A 44 -13.44 5.90 15.60
N CYS A 45 -12.26 5.82 14.96
CA CYS A 45 -11.51 7.00 14.52
C CYS A 45 -10.63 6.70 13.31
N PRO A 46 -10.18 7.72 12.57
CA PRO A 46 -9.13 7.55 11.57
C PRO A 46 -7.85 7.02 12.23
N GLY A 47 -7.28 5.95 11.68
CA GLY A 47 -5.95 5.49 12.08
C GLY A 47 -4.84 6.26 11.37
N HIS A 48 -3.60 6.08 11.83
CA HIS A 48 -2.44 6.70 11.19
C HIS A 48 -2.19 6.13 9.80
N ILE A 49 -1.69 6.99 8.92
CA ILE A 49 -1.35 6.68 7.53
C ILE A 49 0.14 6.89 7.34
N PHE A 50 0.80 5.96 6.65
CA PHE A 50 2.23 5.93 6.43
C PHE A 50 2.56 5.67 4.96
N LEU A 51 3.54 6.38 4.41
CA LEU A 51 4.21 5.98 3.18
C LEU A 51 5.22 4.88 3.53
N LEU A 52 4.93 3.64 3.13
CA LEU A 52 5.73 2.48 3.50
C LEU A 52 6.88 2.24 2.53
N HIS A 53 6.64 2.42 1.24
CA HIS A 53 7.61 2.17 0.19
C HIS A 53 7.33 3.07 -1.01
N SER A 54 8.39 3.52 -1.68
CA SER A 54 8.33 4.26 -2.94
C SER A 54 9.47 3.76 -3.80
N GLU A 55 9.18 3.38 -5.04
CA GLU A 55 10.20 3.04 -6.03
C GLU A 55 9.77 3.45 -7.44
N GLU A 56 10.77 3.72 -8.29
CA GLU A 56 10.57 3.89 -9.72
C GLU A 56 10.32 2.52 -10.37
N LEU A 57 9.35 2.46 -11.28
CA LEU A 57 9.01 1.26 -12.03
C LEU A 57 9.38 1.44 -13.50
N ASP A 58 10.12 0.47 -14.05
CA ASP A 58 10.39 0.42 -15.49
C ASP A 58 9.11 0.28 -16.33
N LYS A 59 8.06 -0.34 -15.75
CA LYS A 59 6.77 -0.58 -16.39
C LYS A 59 5.67 -0.83 -15.37
N ALA A 60 4.54 -0.15 -15.55
CA ALA A 60 3.33 -0.37 -14.77
C ALA A 60 2.50 -1.54 -15.34
N ASN A 61 2.63 -2.71 -14.72
CA ASN A 61 1.78 -3.87 -15.03
C ASN A 61 1.54 -4.71 -13.77
N HIS A 62 0.62 -5.68 -13.87
CA HIS A 62 0.23 -6.55 -12.76
C HIS A 62 1.41 -7.20 -12.03
N SER A 63 2.39 -7.73 -12.77
CA SER A 63 3.54 -8.42 -12.15
C SER A 63 4.41 -7.45 -11.35
N THR A 64 4.65 -6.25 -11.87
CA THR A 64 5.42 -5.22 -11.19
C THR A 64 4.73 -4.78 -9.89
N PHE A 65 3.42 -4.61 -9.91
CA PHE A 65 2.65 -4.26 -8.72
C PHE A 65 2.63 -5.36 -7.65
N CYS A 66 2.57 -6.64 -8.05
CA CYS A 66 2.71 -7.76 -7.12
C CYS A 66 4.07 -7.74 -6.41
N GLU A 67 5.15 -7.55 -7.17
CA GLU A 67 6.51 -7.52 -6.60
C GLU A 67 6.72 -6.30 -5.71
N LEU A 68 6.22 -5.13 -6.11
CA LEU A 68 6.19 -3.92 -5.28
C LEU A 68 5.47 -4.17 -3.94
N LEU A 69 4.29 -4.80 -3.99
CA LEU A 69 3.53 -5.12 -2.78
C LEU A 69 4.30 -6.09 -1.89
N LYS A 70 4.92 -7.15 -2.45
CA LYS A 70 5.74 -8.09 -1.68
C LYS A 70 6.92 -7.39 -1.01
N LYS A 71 7.66 -6.55 -1.73
CA LYS A 71 8.76 -5.74 -1.18
C LYS A 71 8.26 -4.87 -0.03
N ALA A 72 7.17 -4.12 -0.23
CA ALA A 72 6.60 -3.27 0.80
C ALA A 72 6.16 -4.09 2.03
N MET A 73 5.45 -5.21 1.83
CA MET A 73 5.03 -6.08 2.92
C MET A 73 6.22 -6.69 3.67
N SER A 74 7.32 -7.01 3.00
CA SER A 74 8.54 -7.53 3.64
C SER A 74 9.17 -6.55 4.65
N ILE A 75 8.95 -5.24 4.47
CA ILE A 75 9.40 -4.20 5.42
C ILE A 75 8.68 -4.40 6.77
N ILE A 76 7.40 -4.76 6.73
CA ILE A 76 6.57 -5.01 7.92
C ILE A 76 6.74 -6.46 8.39
N TRP A 77 6.69 -7.45 7.51
CA TRP A 77 6.73 -8.88 7.84
C TRP A 77 7.80 -9.60 7.01
N PRO A 78 9.05 -9.66 7.50
CA PRO A 78 10.15 -10.27 6.75
C PRO A 78 10.08 -11.79 6.62
N SER A 79 9.17 -12.48 7.31
CA SER A 79 9.09 -13.96 7.32
C SER A 79 7.68 -14.49 7.07
N ASP A 80 6.64 -13.97 7.74
CA ASP A 80 5.25 -14.41 7.58
C ASP A 80 4.29 -13.22 7.42
N ILE A 81 3.88 -12.94 6.19
CA ILE A 81 2.90 -11.88 5.89
C ILE A 81 1.52 -12.31 6.41
N LYS A 82 0.94 -11.52 7.30
CA LYS A 82 -0.40 -11.76 7.85
C LYS A 82 -1.51 -11.22 6.94
N TYR A 83 -1.72 -11.87 5.80
CA TYR A 83 -2.66 -11.45 4.76
C TYR A 83 -4.11 -11.21 5.26
N ASN A 84 -4.58 -11.96 6.27
CA ASN A 84 -5.94 -11.81 6.81
C ASN A 84 -6.20 -10.45 7.48
N ASN A 85 -5.15 -9.70 7.82
CA ASN A 85 -5.24 -8.37 8.43
C ASN A 85 -5.04 -7.25 7.41
N VAL A 86 -4.90 -7.56 6.12
CA VAL A 86 -4.58 -6.61 5.06
C VAL A 86 -5.76 -6.47 4.11
N PHE A 87 -6.30 -5.27 4.02
CA PHE A 87 -7.27 -4.86 3.00
C PHE A 87 -6.53 -4.13 1.88
N LEU A 88 -6.80 -4.46 0.62
CA LEU A 88 -6.23 -3.75 -0.53
C LEU A 88 -7.26 -2.71 -0.98
N CYS A 89 -6.93 -1.44 -0.78
CA CYS A 89 -7.67 -0.33 -1.36
C CYS A 89 -6.88 0.11 -2.60
N ASN A 90 -7.51 0.35 -3.74
CA ASN A 90 -6.79 0.78 -4.95
C ASN A 90 -5.73 -0.19 -5.48
N VAL A 91 -6.21 -1.24 -6.13
CA VAL A 91 -5.46 -1.87 -7.21
C VAL A 91 -6.43 -2.05 -8.38
N LEU A 92 -5.99 -1.66 -9.57
CA LEU A 92 -6.59 -1.99 -10.86
C LEU A 92 -7.11 -3.45 -10.86
N LYS A 93 -8.39 -3.61 -10.54
CA LYS A 93 -9.34 -4.72 -10.71
C LYS A 93 -8.94 -6.20 -10.48
N ASN A 94 -7.67 -6.62 -10.37
CA ASN A 94 -7.31 -8.01 -10.69
C ASN A 94 -6.24 -8.73 -9.85
N ILE A 95 -5.70 -8.16 -8.76
CA ILE A 95 -4.41 -8.68 -8.26
C ILE A 95 -4.48 -9.75 -7.16
N TYR A 96 -5.58 -9.85 -6.38
CA TYR A 96 -5.68 -10.90 -5.34
C TYR A 96 -7.13 -11.33 -5.07
N THR A 97 -7.45 -12.62 -5.26
CA THR A 97 -8.80 -13.19 -5.06
C THR A 97 -9.20 -13.40 -3.59
N LYS A 98 -8.25 -13.28 -2.65
CA LYS A 98 -8.48 -13.43 -1.21
C LYS A 98 -8.56 -12.10 -0.44
N ILE A 99 -8.45 -10.96 -1.13
CA ILE A 99 -8.45 -9.63 -0.52
C ILE A 99 -9.69 -8.86 -1.01
N ILE A 100 -10.35 -8.14 -0.10
CA ILE A 100 -11.50 -7.29 -0.44
C ILE A 100 -10.98 -6.04 -1.15
N HIS A 101 -11.43 -5.82 -2.39
CA HIS A 101 -11.10 -4.65 -3.21
C HIS A 101 -12.16 -3.58 -3.03
N ILE A 102 -11.73 -2.35 -2.72
CA ILE A 102 -12.60 -1.16 -2.73
C ILE A 102 -12.02 -0.18 -3.75
N THR A 103 -12.84 0.23 -4.72
CA THR A 103 -12.46 1.23 -5.74
C THR A 103 -12.53 2.62 -5.13
N CYS A 104 -11.45 3.40 -5.26
CA CYS A 104 -11.46 4.81 -4.86
C CYS A 104 -12.32 5.63 -5.83
N CYS A 105 -13.35 6.32 -5.31
CA CYS A 105 -14.25 7.17 -6.08
C CYS A 105 -13.55 8.37 -6.76
N VAL A 106 -12.32 8.69 -6.37
CA VAL A 106 -11.58 9.86 -6.89
C VAL A 106 -11.24 9.70 -8.38
N HIS A 107 -10.94 8.48 -8.83
CA HIS A 107 -10.77 8.22 -10.27
C HIS A 107 -12.07 8.29 -11.07
N GLY A 108 -13.24 8.16 -10.41
CA GLY A 108 -14.55 8.37 -11.03
C GLY A 108 -14.99 9.84 -11.04
N LEU A 109 -14.41 10.68 -10.18
CA LEU A 109 -14.77 12.09 -10.04
C LEU A 109 -13.87 13.02 -10.88
N HIS A 110 -12.65 12.59 -11.21
CA HIS A 110 -11.76 13.30 -12.14
C HIS A 110 -12.11 13.00 -13.61
N VAL A 111 -13.41 13.00 -13.94
CA VAL A 111 -13.93 13.00 -15.32
C VAL A 111 -15.22 13.84 -15.41
N PHE A 112 -15.25 14.99 -14.74
CA PHE A 112 -16.20 16.07 -15.00
C PHE A 112 -15.47 17.40 -15.16
#